data_AF-A0A1V4MF13-F1
#
_entry.id   AF-A0A1V4MF13-F1
#
_cell.length_a   1.000
_cell.length_b   1.000
_cell.length_c   1.000
_cell.angle_alpha   90.00
_cell.angle_beta   90.00
_cell.angle_gamma   90.00
#
_symmetry.space_group_name_H-M   'P 1'
#
loop_
_entity.id
_entity.type
_entity.pdbx_description
1 polymer ?
#
loop_
_entity_poly.entity_id
_entity_poly.type
_entity_poly.pdbx_seq_one_letter_code
_entity_poly.pdbx_strand_id
1 'polypeptide(L)'
;MSNVRILYDFLFDSGTITSSSEVTGLPDDNAVHDFIAKKWRTTGDSAEWITFDLGAATKITMLAIFGHNLTGDATVLLQGHTADSWGDPDYSQALTIDDHVIILFLDKTYRYWHITIADGSNPDGYIEAGRICAGEYYEPGVNVTQEVQKQLIDPSILQESEGRQGYAIERDVYRVFDVTFADIDRDQQEELIDIFRDVKNIHPLVFALDPDDYPNEDTLYCKITTPLTQTLRALEYGDVPITFEEKVA
;
A
#
# COMPACT_ATOMS: atom_id res chain seq x y z
N MET A 1 15.15 12.01 4.71
CA MET A 1 14.73 10.86 5.53
C MET A 1 13.95 11.28 6.74
N SER A 2 12.69 11.52 6.44
CA SER A 2 11.57 11.57 7.37
C SER A 2 11.40 10.23 8.11
N ASN A 3 10.59 10.23 9.17
CA ASN A 3 10.31 9.01 9.92
C ASN A 3 9.52 8.02 9.07
N VAL A 4 9.88 6.73 9.15
CA VAL A 4 9.13 5.68 8.46
C VAL A 4 7.68 5.64 8.93
N ARG A 5 6.78 5.27 8.02
CA ARG A 5 5.35 5.08 8.33
C ARG A 5 4.92 3.68 7.94
N ILE A 6 4.25 2.98 8.85
CA ILE A 6 3.80 1.60 8.69
C ILE A 6 2.29 1.55 8.80
N LEU A 7 1.59 1.21 7.73
CA LEU A 7 0.16 0.94 7.76
C LEU A 7 -0.06 -0.57 7.73
N TYR A 8 -0.52 -1.13 8.85
CA TYR A 8 -0.73 -2.56 9.05
C TYR A 8 -2.20 -2.94 9.29
N ASP A 9 -3.04 -1.97 9.68
CA ASP A 9 -4.49 -2.13 9.80
C ASP A 9 -5.20 -1.41 8.65
N PHE A 10 -5.80 -2.17 7.75
CA PHE A 10 -6.50 -1.64 6.57
C PHE A 10 -7.98 -1.45 6.89
N LEU A 11 -8.34 -0.24 7.33
CA LEU A 11 -9.69 0.10 7.74
C LEU A 11 -10.71 0.00 6.60
N PHE A 12 -10.28 0.23 5.35
CA PHE A 12 -11.14 0.07 4.17
C PHE A 12 -11.62 -1.37 3.94
N ASP A 13 -10.89 -2.39 4.42
CA ASP A 13 -11.26 -3.80 4.28
C ASP A 13 -12.52 -4.15 5.08
N SER A 14 -12.82 -3.36 6.10
CA SER A 14 -14.02 -3.50 6.93
C SER A 14 -15.21 -2.68 6.43
N GLY A 15 -14.97 -1.77 5.47
CA GLY A 15 -15.97 -0.86 4.94
C GLY A 15 -16.96 -1.55 3.99
N THR A 16 -18.17 -0.99 3.89
CA THR A 16 -19.08 -1.34 2.79
C THR A 16 -18.64 -0.61 1.53
N ILE A 17 -18.37 -1.37 0.46
CA ILE A 17 -17.86 -0.84 -0.80
C ILE A 17 -19.03 -0.64 -1.77
N THR A 18 -19.01 0.48 -2.48
CA THR A 18 -19.87 0.73 -3.63
C THR A 18 -19.08 1.47 -4.70
N SER A 19 -19.42 1.26 -5.96
CA SER A 19 -18.71 1.88 -7.09
C SER A 19 -19.66 2.42 -8.16
N SER A 20 -19.12 3.27 -9.04
CA SER A 20 -19.84 3.80 -10.21
C SER A 20 -20.25 2.71 -11.17
N SER A 21 -19.33 1.78 -11.46
CA SER A 21 -19.52 0.68 -12.39
C SER A 21 -18.51 -0.43 -12.14
N GLU A 22 -18.88 -1.63 -12.56
CA GLU A 22 -18.04 -2.81 -12.46
C GLU A 22 -18.23 -3.74 -13.66
N VAL A 23 -17.14 -4.35 -14.10
CA VAL A 23 -17.16 -5.42 -15.10
C VAL A 23 -17.45 -6.75 -14.41
N THR A 24 -18.29 -7.59 -15.02
CA THR A 24 -18.60 -8.92 -14.50
C THR A 24 -17.32 -9.75 -14.27
N GLY A 25 -17.11 -10.18 -13.02
CA GLY A 25 -15.94 -10.95 -12.60
C GLY A 25 -14.77 -10.12 -12.07
N LEU A 26 -14.86 -8.79 -12.16
CA LEU A 26 -13.90 -7.83 -11.60
C LEU A 26 -14.63 -6.79 -10.71
N PRO A 27 -15.35 -7.25 -9.67
CA PRO A 27 -16.17 -6.38 -8.82
C PRO A 27 -15.32 -5.41 -7.98
N ASP A 28 -15.96 -4.39 -7.43
CA ASP A 28 -15.33 -3.42 -6.52
C ASP A 28 -14.75 -4.04 -5.24
N ASP A 29 -15.32 -5.15 -4.76
CA ASP A 29 -14.77 -5.98 -3.67
C ASP A 29 -13.31 -6.42 -3.92
N ASN A 30 -12.86 -6.50 -5.18
CA ASN A 30 -11.47 -6.83 -5.48
C ASN A 30 -10.49 -5.72 -5.05
N ALA A 31 -10.95 -4.46 -4.94
CA ALA A 31 -10.10 -3.33 -4.56
C ALA A 31 -9.52 -3.47 -3.13
N VAL A 32 -10.11 -4.31 -2.28
CA VAL A 32 -9.60 -4.61 -0.94
C VAL A 32 -8.96 -6.00 -0.81
N HIS A 33 -8.79 -6.72 -1.91
CA HIS A 33 -8.23 -8.05 -1.86
C HIS A 33 -6.71 -8.03 -1.61
N ASP A 34 -6.20 -8.96 -0.80
CA ASP A 34 -4.76 -9.11 -0.51
C ASP A 34 -3.85 -9.40 -1.72
N PHE A 35 -4.41 -9.67 -2.89
CA PHE A 35 -3.67 -9.96 -4.11
C PHE A 35 -3.87 -8.79 -5.06
N ILE A 36 -2.80 -8.00 -5.29
CA ILE A 36 -2.84 -6.87 -6.22
C ILE A 36 -3.23 -7.31 -7.65
N ALA A 37 -3.00 -8.58 -8.00
CA ALA A 37 -3.42 -9.17 -9.27
C ALA A 37 -4.95 -9.22 -9.45
N LYS A 38 -5.73 -9.25 -8.37
CA LYS A 38 -7.20 -9.18 -8.44
C LYS A 38 -7.63 -7.74 -8.56
N LYS A 39 -8.09 -7.36 -9.75
CA LYS A 39 -8.46 -5.98 -10.06
C LYS A 39 -9.96 -5.76 -9.86
N TRP A 40 -10.32 -4.62 -9.29
CA TRP A 40 -11.59 -3.97 -9.63
C TRP A 40 -11.42 -3.33 -11.00
N ARG A 41 -12.43 -3.46 -11.87
CA ARG A 41 -12.43 -2.84 -13.20
C ARG A 41 -13.77 -2.18 -13.49
N THR A 42 -13.72 -0.93 -13.93
CA THR A 42 -14.88 -0.13 -14.32
C THR A 42 -15.29 -0.39 -15.78
N THR A 43 -16.48 0.09 -16.16
CA THR A 43 -16.98 -0.01 -17.55
C THR A 43 -16.61 1.18 -18.43
N GLY A 44 -16.08 2.25 -17.85
CA GLY A 44 -15.56 3.44 -18.52
C GLY A 44 -14.36 4.02 -17.79
N ASP A 45 -13.85 5.15 -18.26
CA ASP A 45 -12.61 5.76 -17.78
C ASP A 45 -12.75 7.25 -17.40
N SER A 46 -13.86 7.89 -17.76
CA SER A 46 -13.94 9.35 -17.78
C SER A 46 -14.45 9.98 -16.47
N ALA A 47 -15.21 9.23 -15.66
CA ALA A 47 -15.80 9.72 -14.41
C ALA A 47 -16.24 8.55 -13.51
N GLU A 48 -15.29 7.74 -13.09
CA GLU A 48 -15.55 6.58 -12.24
C GLU A 48 -15.28 6.90 -10.77
N TRP A 49 -15.88 6.13 -9.88
CA TRP A 49 -15.69 6.31 -8.45
C TRP A 49 -15.86 5.03 -7.66
N ILE A 50 -15.26 5.02 -6.47
CA ILE A 50 -15.44 3.98 -5.45
C ILE A 50 -15.59 4.64 -4.08
N THR A 51 -16.56 4.16 -3.29
CA THR A 51 -16.91 4.66 -1.97
C THR A 51 -16.74 3.57 -0.93
N PHE A 52 -16.16 3.92 0.20
CA PHE A 52 -16.05 3.11 1.40
C PHE A 52 -16.87 3.75 2.53
N ASP A 53 -17.93 3.07 2.97
CA ASP A 53 -18.65 3.41 4.21
C ASP A 53 -18.08 2.61 5.37
N LEU A 54 -17.38 3.28 6.29
CA LEU A 54 -16.76 2.67 7.46
C LEU A 54 -17.76 2.45 8.62
N GLY A 55 -19.03 2.79 8.45
CA GLY A 55 -20.10 2.63 9.44
C GLY A 55 -20.08 3.66 10.57
N ALA A 56 -18.92 4.21 10.90
CA ALA A 56 -18.71 5.29 11.86
C ALA A 56 -17.60 6.24 11.37
N ALA A 57 -17.51 7.42 11.99
CA ALA A 57 -16.44 8.36 11.68
C ALA A 57 -15.09 7.80 12.16
N THR A 58 -14.18 7.55 11.22
CA THR A 58 -12.92 6.86 11.45
C THR A 58 -11.77 7.72 10.94
N LYS A 59 -10.71 7.80 11.74
CA LYS A 59 -9.50 8.56 11.39
C LYS A 59 -8.70 7.80 10.34
N ILE A 60 -8.29 8.50 9.29
CA ILE A 60 -7.39 7.99 8.26
C ILE A 60 -6.19 8.92 8.20
N THR A 61 -5.00 8.34 8.20
CA THR A 61 -3.74 9.08 8.08
C THR A 61 -2.90 8.67 6.88
N MET A 62 -3.20 7.53 6.25
CA MET A 62 -2.59 7.09 4.99
C MET A 62 -3.67 6.57 4.04
N LEU A 63 -3.55 6.91 2.76
CA LEU A 63 -4.21 6.23 1.63
C LEU A 63 -3.11 5.80 0.64
N ALA A 64 -3.17 4.57 0.16
CA ALA A 64 -2.30 4.08 -0.91
C ALA A 64 -3.11 3.23 -1.91
N ILE A 65 -2.86 3.43 -3.20
CA ILE A 65 -3.48 2.68 -4.30
C ILE A 65 -2.37 2.01 -5.11
N PHE A 66 -2.48 0.70 -5.29
CA PHE A 66 -1.51 -0.14 -5.99
C PHE A 66 -2.11 -0.86 -7.19
N GLY A 67 -1.28 -1.07 -8.21
CA GLY A 67 -1.60 -1.87 -9.38
C GLY A 67 -2.79 -1.31 -10.15
N HIS A 68 -2.73 -0.04 -10.54
CA HIS A 68 -3.71 0.60 -11.40
C HIS A 68 -3.21 0.70 -12.84
N ASN A 69 -4.11 1.03 -13.76
CA ASN A 69 -3.79 1.31 -15.17
C ASN A 69 -3.92 2.81 -15.53
N LEU A 70 -4.02 3.69 -14.52
CA LEU A 70 -4.18 5.12 -14.73
C LEU A 70 -3.00 5.73 -15.50
N THR A 71 -3.31 6.66 -16.41
CA THR A 71 -2.30 7.45 -17.11
C THR A 71 -1.82 8.62 -16.27
N GLY A 72 -0.67 9.21 -16.61
CA GLY A 72 -0.15 10.41 -15.95
C GLY A 72 -1.05 11.65 -16.08
N ASP A 73 -2.05 11.64 -16.98
CA ASP A 73 -3.04 12.70 -17.14
C ASP A 73 -4.31 12.46 -16.29
N ALA A 74 -4.39 11.32 -15.60
CA ALA A 74 -5.52 10.98 -14.75
C ALA A 74 -5.70 12.00 -13.60
N THR A 75 -6.94 12.33 -13.31
CA THR A 75 -7.30 13.12 -12.13
C THR A 75 -7.93 12.19 -11.09
N VAL A 76 -7.28 12.06 -9.94
CA VAL A 76 -7.80 11.30 -8.80
C VAL A 76 -8.04 12.24 -7.63
N LEU A 77 -9.24 12.23 -7.06
CA LEU A 77 -9.56 12.98 -5.84
C LEU A 77 -9.98 12.02 -4.73
N LEU A 78 -9.36 12.18 -3.56
CA LEU A 78 -9.86 11.62 -2.31
C LEU A 78 -10.82 12.62 -1.67
N GLN A 79 -12.03 12.17 -1.39
CA GLN A 79 -13.10 12.95 -0.79
C GLN A 79 -13.57 12.27 0.51
N GLY A 80 -13.82 13.08 1.54
CA GLY A 80 -14.32 12.62 2.83
C GLY A 80 -15.59 13.37 3.18
N HIS A 81 -16.59 12.67 3.73
CA HIS A 81 -17.85 13.30 4.14
C HIS A 81 -18.52 12.55 5.31
N THR A 82 -19.36 13.27 6.04
CA THR A 82 -20.14 12.70 7.17
C THR A 82 -21.40 11.95 6.74
N ALA A 83 -21.87 12.17 5.52
CA ALA A 83 -23.00 11.48 4.87
C ALA A 83 -22.63 10.96 3.47
N ASP A 84 -23.45 10.07 2.89
CA ASP A 84 -23.26 9.61 1.52
C ASP A 84 -23.84 10.63 0.51
N SER A 85 -23.08 11.70 0.25
CA SER A 85 -23.46 12.80 -0.66
C SER A 85 -22.23 13.51 -1.19
N TRP A 86 -22.08 13.57 -2.53
CA TRP A 86 -20.82 13.92 -3.19
C TRP A 86 -20.87 15.24 -4.00
N GLY A 87 -21.94 16.01 -3.87
CA GLY A 87 -22.06 17.32 -4.54
C GLY A 87 -21.21 18.42 -3.89
N ASP A 88 -20.97 18.32 -2.59
CA ASP A 88 -20.16 19.26 -1.78
C ASP A 88 -19.52 18.51 -0.60
N PRO A 89 -18.45 17.74 -0.84
CA PRO A 89 -17.81 16.94 0.21
C PRO A 89 -17.10 17.82 1.26
N ASP A 90 -17.01 17.32 2.50
CA ASP A 90 -16.44 18.05 3.64
C ASP A 90 -14.92 18.19 3.48
N TYR A 91 -14.32 17.24 2.77
CA TYR A 91 -12.93 17.19 2.42
C TYR A 91 -12.78 16.72 0.97
N SER A 92 -11.85 17.36 0.24
CA SER A 92 -11.49 16.97 -1.13
C SER A 92 -10.02 17.31 -1.37
N GLN A 93 -9.25 16.33 -1.78
CA GLN A 93 -7.81 16.44 -2.02
C GLN A 93 -7.44 15.70 -3.31
N ALA A 94 -6.76 16.40 -4.21
CA ALA A 94 -6.18 15.78 -5.39
C ALA A 94 -4.97 14.93 -5.01
N LEU A 95 -4.90 13.73 -5.58
CA LEU A 95 -3.78 12.81 -5.44
C LEU A 95 -2.77 13.04 -6.56
N THR A 96 -1.48 12.79 -6.27
CA THR A 96 -0.44 12.81 -7.29
C THR A 96 -0.35 11.43 -7.93
N ILE A 97 -0.43 11.37 -9.25
CA ILE A 97 -0.33 10.11 -10.00
C ILE A 97 1.12 9.66 -10.08
N ASP A 98 1.33 8.36 -9.87
CA ASP A 98 2.61 7.68 -10.07
C ASP A 98 2.32 6.25 -10.52
N ASP A 99 3.19 5.68 -11.33
CA ASP A 99 2.99 4.34 -11.89
C ASP A 99 3.14 3.22 -10.83
N HIS A 100 3.90 3.46 -9.75
CA HIS A 100 4.15 2.46 -8.73
C HIS A 100 3.07 2.44 -7.64
N VAL A 101 2.76 3.63 -7.10
CA VAL A 101 1.79 3.81 -6.03
C VAL A 101 1.27 5.24 -6.00
N ILE A 102 -0.04 5.39 -5.92
CA ILE A 102 -0.67 6.67 -5.61
C ILE A 102 -0.84 6.72 -4.10
N ILE A 103 -0.07 7.56 -3.41
CA ILE A 103 -0.09 7.68 -1.96
C ILE A 103 -0.43 9.10 -1.50
N LEU A 104 -1.14 9.19 -0.39
CA LEU A 104 -1.43 10.42 0.33
C LEU A 104 -1.30 10.21 1.84
N PHE A 105 -0.55 11.09 2.48
CA PHE A 105 -0.55 11.26 3.93
C PHE A 105 -1.49 12.38 4.32
N LEU A 106 -2.37 12.11 5.29
CA LEU A 106 -3.41 13.03 5.74
C LEU A 106 -3.65 12.88 7.24
N ASP A 107 -4.55 13.69 7.79
CA ASP A 107 -5.09 13.50 9.14
C ASP A 107 -6.52 14.04 9.15
N LYS A 108 -7.45 13.14 8.88
CA LYS A 108 -8.87 13.45 8.66
C LYS A 108 -9.74 12.32 9.18
N THR A 109 -10.92 12.68 9.69
CA THR A 109 -11.85 11.74 10.31
C THR A 109 -13.22 11.90 9.68
N TYR A 110 -13.64 10.90 8.92
CA TYR A 110 -14.93 10.86 8.24
C TYR A 110 -15.48 9.43 8.24
N ARG A 111 -16.79 9.29 8.00
CA ARG A 111 -17.43 7.98 7.87
C ARG A 111 -17.34 7.46 6.44
N TYR A 112 -17.60 8.33 5.48
CA TYR A 112 -17.59 8.00 4.07
C TYR A 112 -16.32 8.54 3.43
N TRP A 113 -15.64 7.67 2.69
CA TRP A 113 -14.49 7.99 1.88
C TRP A 113 -14.79 7.64 0.44
N HIS A 114 -14.58 8.57 -0.46
CA HIS A 114 -14.92 8.44 -1.88
C HIS A 114 -13.72 8.83 -2.72
N ILE A 115 -13.41 8.00 -3.69
CA ILE A 115 -12.32 8.23 -4.62
C ILE A 115 -12.95 8.43 -5.99
N THR A 116 -12.83 9.63 -6.54
CA THR A 116 -13.22 9.90 -7.94
C THR A 116 -11.99 9.81 -8.82
N ILE A 117 -12.16 9.19 -9.99
CA ILE A 117 -11.11 8.93 -10.96
C ILE A 117 -11.62 9.33 -12.34
N ALA A 118 -10.89 10.24 -12.99
CA ALA A 118 -11.16 10.66 -14.36
C ALA A 118 -9.87 10.54 -15.19
N ASP A 119 -9.87 9.59 -16.12
CA ASP A 119 -8.76 9.26 -17.01
C ASP A 119 -9.29 9.01 -18.44
N GLY A 120 -10.06 9.97 -18.98
CA GLY A 120 -10.72 9.82 -20.29
C GLY A 120 -9.79 9.72 -21.50
N SER A 121 -8.46 9.76 -21.29
CA SER A 121 -7.44 9.52 -22.33
C SER A 121 -6.78 8.14 -22.17
N ASN A 122 -7.28 7.30 -21.27
CA ASN A 122 -6.77 5.95 -21.07
C ASN A 122 -7.00 5.10 -22.33
N PRO A 123 -5.94 4.57 -22.97
CA PRO A 123 -6.10 3.78 -24.19
C PRO A 123 -6.86 2.46 -23.96
N ASP A 124 -6.92 1.97 -22.72
CA ASP A 124 -7.67 0.75 -22.37
C ASP A 124 -9.19 0.98 -22.36
N GLY A 125 -9.64 2.23 -22.16
CA GLY A 125 -11.05 2.61 -22.09
C GLY A 125 -11.76 2.19 -20.78
N TYR A 126 -11.00 1.79 -19.77
CA TYR A 126 -11.47 1.43 -18.44
C TYR A 126 -10.43 1.78 -17.38
N ILE A 127 -10.85 1.84 -16.11
CA ILE A 127 -9.99 2.01 -14.94
C ILE A 127 -9.87 0.67 -14.21
N GLU A 128 -8.66 0.35 -13.77
CA GLU A 128 -8.36 -0.75 -12.86
C GLU A 128 -7.67 -0.27 -11.60
N ALA A 129 -7.95 -0.93 -10.48
CA ALA A 129 -7.18 -0.83 -9.26
C ALA A 129 -7.05 -2.21 -8.60
N GLY A 130 -5.84 -2.58 -8.17
CA GLY A 130 -5.58 -3.89 -7.56
C GLY A 130 -5.70 -3.90 -6.05
N ARG A 131 -5.23 -2.84 -5.39
CA ARG A 131 -5.34 -2.72 -3.93
C ARG A 131 -5.43 -1.28 -3.49
N ILE A 132 -6.48 -0.95 -2.74
CA ILE A 132 -6.65 0.32 -2.06
C ILE A 132 -6.51 0.03 -0.56
N CYS A 133 -5.54 0.70 0.06
CA CYS A 133 -5.22 0.59 1.48
C CYS A 133 -5.46 1.96 2.12
N ALA A 134 -6.20 2.00 3.22
CA ALA A 134 -6.29 3.20 4.04
C ALA A 134 -6.47 2.85 5.51
N GLY A 135 -5.91 3.67 6.38
CA GLY A 135 -6.01 3.51 7.82
C GLY A 135 -5.12 4.48 8.58
N GLU A 136 -4.91 4.20 9.86
CA GLU A 136 -3.97 4.93 10.69
C GLU A 136 -2.59 4.28 10.62
N TYR A 137 -1.59 5.01 10.11
CA TYR A 137 -0.22 4.55 10.12
C TYR A 137 0.40 4.65 11.53
N TYR A 138 1.30 3.72 11.83
CA TYR A 138 2.25 3.83 12.93
C TYR A 138 3.52 4.55 12.46
N GLU A 139 3.93 5.59 13.20
CA GLU A 139 5.19 6.30 13.00
C GLU A 139 6.08 6.09 14.24
N PRO A 140 7.19 5.35 14.11
CA PRO A 140 8.06 5.07 15.25
C PRO A 140 8.74 6.34 15.79
N GLY A 141 8.94 6.41 17.10
CA GLY A 141 9.59 7.55 17.75
C GLY A 141 11.08 7.66 17.38
N VAL A 142 11.76 6.52 17.30
CA VAL A 142 13.13 6.39 16.78
C VAL A 142 13.05 5.77 15.39
N ASN A 143 13.61 6.48 14.41
CA ASN A 143 13.60 6.06 13.02
C ASN A 143 14.51 4.85 12.75
N VAL A 144 14.40 4.26 11.57
CA VAL A 144 15.34 3.23 11.10
C VAL A 144 16.77 3.78 11.00
N THR A 145 17.77 2.90 11.13
CA THR A 145 19.17 3.27 10.91
C THR A 145 19.41 3.71 9.47
N GLN A 146 20.45 4.51 9.25
CA GLN A 146 20.79 5.01 7.91
C GLN A 146 21.31 3.92 6.95
N GLU A 147 21.54 2.69 7.42
CA GLU A 147 22.07 1.58 6.62
C GLU A 147 20.96 0.74 5.95
N VAL A 148 19.90 1.38 5.43
CA VAL A 148 18.82 0.69 4.72
C VAL A 148 19.36 0.06 3.43
N GLN A 149 19.14 -1.25 3.26
CA GLN A 149 19.46 -1.94 2.02
C GLN A 149 18.20 -2.05 1.16
N LYS A 150 18.22 -1.45 -0.04
CA LYS A 150 17.19 -1.60 -1.06
C LYS A 150 17.70 -2.53 -2.15
N GLN A 151 17.00 -3.63 -2.40
CA GLN A 151 17.36 -4.62 -3.41
C GLN A 151 16.23 -4.77 -4.42
N LEU A 152 16.57 -4.90 -5.69
CA LEU A 152 15.67 -5.35 -6.76
C LEU A 152 16.02 -6.80 -7.08
N ILE A 153 15.07 -7.71 -6.89
CA ILE A 153 15.25 -9.14 -7.09
C ILE A 153 14.47 -9.58 -8.32
N ASP A 154 15.17 -10.19 -9.28
CA ASP A 154 14.56 -10.88 -10.42
C ASP A 154 14.47 -12.40 -10.13
N PRO A 155 13.26 -12.95 -9.92
CA PRO A 155 13.06 -14.37 -9.64
C PRO A 155 12.96 -15.24 -10.90
N SER A 156 13.25 -14.69 -12.08
CA SER A 156 13.20 -15.40 -13.37
C SER A 156 14.11 -16.63 -13.39
N ILE A 157 13.67 -17.70 -14.04
CA ILE A 157 14.40 -18.96 -14.12
C ILE A 157 14.99 -19.11 -15.52
N LEU A 158 16.30 -19.34 -15.58
CA LEU A 158 16.99 -19.75 -16.81
C LEU A 158 17.40 -21.23 -16.68
N GLN A 159 16.92 -22.08 -17.58
CA GLN A 159 17.31 -23.49 -17.60
C GLN A 159 17.87 -23.87 -18.98
N GLU A 160 19.07 -24.43 -19.00
CA GLU A 160 19.74 -24.91 -20.22
C GLU A 160 19.59 -26.44 -20.36
N SER A 161 19.26 -26.91 -21.57
CA SER A 161 19.35 -28.34 -21.91
C SER A 161 20.78 -28.73 -22.32
N GLU A 162 21.14 -30.02 -22.25
CA GLU A 162 22.45 -30.53 -22.70
C GLU A 162 22.76 -30.19 -24.17
N GLY A 163 21.73 -29.91 -24.99
CA GLY A 163 21.86 -29.45 -26.37
C GLY A 163 22.13 -27.94 -26.54
N ARG A 164 22.34 -27.19 -25.44
CA ARG A 164 22.48 -25.71 -25.38
C ARG A 164 21.24 -24.92 -25.83
N GLN A 165 20.08 -25.56 -25.95
CA GLN A 165 18.83 -24.84 -26.11
C GLN A 165 18.26 -24.58 -24.71
N GLY A 166 18.30 -23.33 -24.26
CA GLY A 166 17.71 -22.91 -22.99
C GLY A 166 16.26 -22.47 -23.14
N TYR A 167 15.50 -22.59 -22.07
CA TYR A 167 14.22 -21.89 -21.91
C TYR A 167 14.29 -20.99 -20.67
N ALA A 168 13.69 -19.82 -20.79
CA ALA A 168 13.55 -18.87 -19.70
C ALA A 168 12.07 -18.77 -19.31
N ILE A 169 11.80 -18.67 -18.01
CA ILE A 169 10.50 -18.27 -17.49
C ILE A 169 10.72 -16.91 -16.83
N GLU A 170 10.23 -15.87 -17.50
CA GLU A 170 10.21 -14.50 -16.98
C GLU A 170 9.20 -14.39 -15.85
N ARG A 171 9.57 -13.64 -14.81
CA ARG A 171 8.73 -13.34 -13.66
C ARG A 171 8.91 -11.89 -13.27
N ASP A 172 7.92 -11.35 -12.57
CA ASP A 172 7.96 -9.95 -12.15
C ASP A 172 9.06 -9.72 -11.11
N VAL A 173 9.84 -8.68 -11.37
CA VAL A 173 10.89 -8.18 -10.47
C VAL A 173 10.22 -7.49 -9.29
N TYR A 174 10.74 -7.70 -8.08
CA TYR A 174 10.19 -7.11 -6.86
C TYR A 174 11.27 -6.48 -5.98
N ARG A 175 10.88 -5.52 -5.14
CA ARG A 175 11.77 -4.83 -4.19
C ARG A 175 11.83 -5.53 -2.84
N VAL A 176 13.01 -5.51 -2.22
CA VAL A 176 13.23 -5.95 -0.83
C VAL A 176 13.96 -4.86 -0.07
N PHE A 177 13.37 -4.43 1.05
CA PHE A 177 13.97 -3.45 1.96
C PHE A 177 14.36 -4.14 3.27
N ASP A 178 15.65 -4.15 3.57
CA ASP A 178 16.17 -4.54 4.89
C ASP A 178 16.40 -3.28 5.71
N VAL A 179 15.70 -3.19 6.83
CA VAL A 179 15.81 -2.07 7.78
C VAL A 179 16.16 -2.60 9.17
N THR A 180 16.78 -1.75 9.97
CA THR A 180 17.03 -2.04 11.39
C THR A 180 16.57 -0.86 12.23
N PHE A 181 15.78 -1.16 13.26
CA PHE A 181 15.48 -0.23 14.34
C PHE A 181 16.52 -0.44 15.44
N ALA A 182 17.49 0.46 15.55
CA ALA A 182 18.55 0.40 16.54
C ALA A 182 18.26 1.35 17.71
N ASP A 183 18.71 0.96 18.90
CA ASP A 183 18.62 1.78 20.12
C ASP A 183 17.19 2.27 20.45
N ILE A 184 16.19 1.46 20.15
CA ILE A 184 14.77 1.78 20.41
C ILE A 184 14.39 1.58 21.89
N ASP A 185 13.41 2.33 22.35
CA ASP A 185 12.84 2.12 23.67
C ASP A 185 11.95 0.86 23.72
N ARG A 186 11.54 0.49 24.93
CA ARG A 186 10.73 -0.70 25.17
C ARG A 186 9.33 -0.58 24.58
N ASP A 187 8.75 0.62 24.57
CA ASP A 187 7.37 0.83 24.15
C ASP A 187 7.28 0.68 22.62
N GLN A 188 8.22 1.29 21.88
CA GLN A 188 8.38 1.09 20.45
C GLN A 188 8.70 -0.38 20.10
N GLN A 189 9.53 -1.04 20.90
CA GLN A 189 9.81 -2.45 20.69
C GLN A 189 8.55 -3.32 20.86
N GLU A 190 7.75 -3.07 21.89
CA GLU A 190 6.47 -3.78 22.13
C GLU A 190 5.48 -3.52 20.99
N GLU A 191 5.40 -2.29 20.48
CA GLU A 191 4.52 -1.94 19.35
C GLU A 191 4.92 -2.68 18.05
N LEU A 192 6.22 -2.73 17.72
CA LEU A 192 6.69 -3.48 16.55
C LEU A 192 6.40 -4.99 16.66
N ILE A 193 6.41 -5.54 17.87
CA ILE A 193 6.02 -6.94 18.11
C ILE A 193 4.52 -7.12 17.89
N ASP A 194 3.70 -6.20 18.38
CA ASP A 194 2.25 -6.28 18.25
C ASP A 194 1.82 -6.13 16.79
N ILE A 195 2.43 -5.22 16.03
CA ILE A 195 2.29 -5.16 14.58
C ILE A 195 2.58 -6.53 13.96
N PHE A 196 3.74 -7.14 14.26
CA PHE A 196 4.07 -8.45 13.70
C PHE A 196 3.14 -9.57 14.17
N ARG A 197 2.53 -9.49 15.36
CA ARG A 197 1.55 -10.49 15.82
C ARG A 197 0.26 -10.41 15.01
N ASP A 198 -0.12 -9.21 14.59
CA ASP A 198 -1.32 -8.97 13.79
C ASP A 198 -1.12 -9.42 12.34
N VAL A 199 -0.11 -8.86 11.65
CA VAL A 199 0.13 -9.19 10.24
C VAL A 199 0.81 -10.54 10.04
N LYS A 200 1.71 -10.91 10.95
CA LYS A 200 2.59 -12.07 10.82
C LYS A 200 3.35 -12.00 9.49
N ASN A 201 3.78 -13.15 9.02
CA ASN A 201 4.40 -13.37 7.73
C ASN A 201 3.39 -13.78 6.63
N ILE A 202 2.10 -13.51 6.85
CA ILE A 202 1.02 -13.91 5.94
C ILE A 202 0.19 -12.74 5.44
N HIS A 203 -0.09 -11.74 6.29
CA HIS A 203 -0.88 -10.59 5.91
C HIS A 203 0.03 -9.47 5.39
N PRO A 204 -0.44 -8.71 4.40
CA PRO A 204 0.32 -7.60 3.86
C PRO A 204 0.19 -6.33 4.71
N LEU A 205 1.15 -5.42 4.53
CA LEU A 205 1.17 -4.08 5.10
C LEU A 205 1.73 -3.09 4.08
N VAL A 206 1.53 -1.79 4.31
CA VAL A 206 2.19 -0.73 3.54
C VAL A 206 3.33 -0.15 4.37
N PHE A 207 4.54 -0.17 3.82
CA PHE A 207 5.74 0.39 4.44
C PHE A 207 6.24 1.57 3.60
N ALA A 208 6.30 2.77 4.19
CA ALA A 208 6.85 3.96 3.57
C ALA A 208 8.15 4.36 4.28
N LEU A 209 9.27 4.30 3.56
CA LEU A 209 10.60 4.54 4.13
C LEU A 209 10.92 6.03 4.30
N ASP A 210 10.67 6.83 3.27
CA ASP A 210 10.91 8.29 3.29
C ASP A 210 9.66 9.04 2.79
N PRO A 211 8.57 9.04 3.58
CA PRO A 211 7.27 9.49 3.11
C PRO A 211 7.20 10.98 2.76
N ASP A 212 8.11 11.83 3.24
CA ASP A 212 8.09 13.26 2.96
C ASP A 212 8.95 13.64 1.73
N ASP A 213 10.02 12.89 1.44
CA ASP A 213 10.96 13.21 0.34
C ASP A 213 10.69 12.36 -0.93
N TYR A 214 10.38 11.06 -0.77
CA TYR A 214 10.20 10.10 -1.88
C TYR A 214 8.98 9.18 -1.69
N PRO A 215 7.77 9.72 -1.48
CA PRO A 215 6.61 8.94 -1.09
C PRO A 215 6.27 7.81 -2.07
N ASN A 216 6.40 8.01 -3.38
CA ASN A 216 5.99 7.02 -4.38
C ASN A 216 7.06 5.95 -4.62
N GLU A 217 8.34 6.32 -4.56
CA GLU A 217 9.45 5.39 -4.82
C GLU A 217 9.76 4.51 -3.61
N ASP A 218 9.58 5.06 -2.40
CA ASP A 218 9.99 4.44 -1.15
C ASP A 218 8.84 3.83 -0.35
N THR A 219 7.66 3.70 -0.98
CA THR A 219 6.51 3.00 -0.42
C THR A 219 6.31 1.63 -1.08
N LEU A 220 6.14 0.60 -0.25
CA LEU A 220 5.89 -0.77 -0.67
C LEU A 220 4.60 -1.31 -0.07
N TYR A 221 3.80 -2.00 -0.89
CA TYR A 221 2.86 -3.00 -0.39
C TYR A 221 3.60 -4.32 -0.24
N CYS A 222 3.79 -4.78 0.99
CA CYS A 222 4.80 -5.78 1.31
C CYS A 222 4.32 -6.78 2.37
N LYS A 223 5.13 -7.81 2.58
CA LYS A 223 5.01 -8.77 3.70
C LYS A 223 6.32 -8.78 4.49
N ILE A 224 6.24 -9.13 5.76
CA ILE A 224 7.42 -9.37 6.60
C ILE A 224 7.91 -10.81 6.38
N THR A 225 9.18 -10.98 5.99
CA THR A 225 9.74 -12.31 5.68
C THR A 225 10.64 -12.86 6.78
N THR A 226 11.34 -11.99 7.50
CA THR A 226 12.24 -12.39 8.58
C THR A 226 11.43 -12.60 9.88
N PRO A 227 11.59 -13.74 10.59
CA PRO A 227 11.05 -13.87 11.93
C PRO A 227 11.69 -12.81 12.82
N LEU A 228 10.87 -11.99 13.49
CA LEU A 228 11.35 -10.94 14.40
C LEU A 228 12.38 -11.52 15.38
N THR A 229 13.64 -11.15 15.19
CA THR A 229 14.75 -11.59 16.04
C THR A 229 15.15 -10.41 16.90
N GLN A 230 15.13 -10.58 18.22
CA GLN A 230 15.49 -9.53 19.17
C GLN A 230 16.85 -9.84 19.78
N THR A 231 17.78 -8.90 19.71
CA THR A 231 19.08 -9.04 20.36
C THR A 231 19.15 -8.16 21.60
N LEU A 232 18.86 -8.72 22.78
CA LEU A 232 18.99 -8.00 24.05
C LEU A 232 20.47 -7.75 24.37
N ARG A 233 20.91 -6.49 24.48
CA ARG A 233 22.25 -6.14 24.98
C ARG A 233 22.20 -5.94 26.51
N ALA A 234 23.34 -6.14 27.16
CA ALA A 234 23.41 -6.30 28.62
C ALA A 234 22.98 -5.08 29.47
N LEU A 235 22.81 -3.90 28.88
CA LEU A 235 22.41 -2.65 29.56
C LEU A 235 21.47 -1.74 28.73
N GLU A 236 21.12 -2.13 27.49
CA GLU A 236 20.34 -1.33 26.53
C GLU A 236 19.42 -2.27 25.72
N TYR A 237 18.24 -1.77 25.36
CA TYR A 237 17.22 -2.52 24.59
C TYR A 237 17.68 -2.70 23.14
N GLY A 238 17.27 -3.82 22.54
CA GLY A 238 17.96 -4.45 21.42
C GLY A 238 17.62 -3.95 20.02
N ASP A 239 18.56 -4.15 19.09
CA ASP A 239 18.35 -3.94 17.66
C ASP A 239 17.27 -4.88 17.12
N VAL A 240 16.32 -4.34 16.33
CA VAL A 240 15.25 -5.09 15.68
C VAL A 240 15.39 -4.97 14.15
N PRO A 241 16.01 -5.96 13.48
CA PRO A 241 16.04 -6.03 12.03
C PRO A 241 14.70 -6.56 11.47
N ILE A 242 14.21 -5.92 10.41
CA ILE A 242 12.99 -6.32 9.70
C ILE A 242 13.26 -6.27 8.20
N THR A 243 12.83 -7.31 7.49
CA THR A 243 12.89 -7.40 6.02
C THR A 243 11.48 -7.30 5.47
N PHE A 244 11.27 -6.33 4.58
CA PHE A 244 10.02 -6.12 3.86
C PHE A 244 10.21 -6.59 2.41
N GLU A 245 9.40 -7.56 1.98
CA GLU A 245 9.38 -8.05 0.60
C GLU A 245 8.12 -7.54 -0.10
N GLU A 246 8.29 -6.80 -1.19
CA GLU A 246 7.20 -6.29 -2.01
C GLU A 246 6.34 -7.43 -2.57
N LYS A 247 5.02 -7.25 -2.54
CA LYS A 247 4.09 -8.12 -3.23
C LYS A 247 3.80 -7.52 -4.60
N VAL A 248 4.23 -8.20 -5.65
CA VAL A 248 3.94 -7.84 -7.04
C VAL A 248 2.69 -8.55 -7.54
N ALA A 249 2.07 -8.00 -8.60
CA ALA A 249 0.89 -8.53 -9.26
C ALA A 249 1.21 -9.77 -10.12
#